data_AF-A0A369Q1P2-F1
#
_entry.id   AF-A0A369Q1P2-F1
#
_cell.length_a   1.000
_cell.length_b   1.000
_cell.length_c   1.000
_cell.angle_alpha   90.00
_cell.angle_beta   90.00
_cell.angle_gamma   90.00
#
_symmetry.space_group_name_H-M   'P 1'
#
loop_
_entity.id
_entity.type
_entity.pdbx_description
1 polymer ?
#
loop_
_entity_poly.entity_id
_entity_poly.type
_entity_poly.pdbx_seq_one_letter_code
_entity_poly.pdbx_strand_id
1 'polypeptide(L)'
;MLDIIRRSSQQGTLLIQEFLRQEFLEAMGTEVMKRRVDLVATIGTFLEEYQQTQQITGKTFHYLPGKETIYMELDDNKFIQVLNNLISNALKFTPDGAR
;
A
#
# COMPACT_ATOMS: atom_id res chain seq x y z
N MET A 1 -29.75 13.53 7.49
CA MET A 1 -29.69 12.70 8.72
C MET A 1 -29.31 11.26 8.41
N LEU A 2 -29.96 10.60 7.44
CA LEU A 2 -29.61 9.25 6.98
C LEU A 2 -28.16 9.14 6.45
N ASP A 3 -27.66 10.15 5.75
CA ASP A 3 -26.26 10.16 5.27
C ASP A 3 -25.22 10.21 6.39
N ILE A 4 -25.54 10.87 7.50
CA ILE A 4 -24.64 10.95 8.67
C ILE A 4 -24.59 9.57 9.35
N ILE A 5 -25.74 8.93 9.54
CA ILE A 5 -25.82 7.57 10.10
C ILE A 5 -25.09 6.57 9.19
N ARG A 6 -25.26 6.68 7.86
CA ARG A 6 -24.59 5.82 6.88
C ARG A 6 -23.06 5.99 6.93
N ARG A 7 -22.57 7.23 6.97
CA ARG A 7 -21.12 7.51 7.09
C ARG A 7 -20.55 6.99 8.39
N SER A 8 -21.23 7.22 9.52
CA SER A 8 -20.77 6.69 10.82
C SER A 8 -20.75 5.17 10.85
N SER A 9 -21.73 4.50 10.25
CA SER A 9 -21.75 3.04 10.14
C SER A 9 -20.59 2.51 9.29
N GLN A 10 -20.33 3.12 8.13
CA GLN A 10 -19.20 2.75 7.27
C GLN A 10 -17.86 2.97 7.96
N GLN A 11 -17.69 4.08 8.69
CA GLN A 11 -16.50 4.34 9.49
C GLN A 11 -16.32 3.31 10.60
N GLY A 12 -17.40 2.93 11.29
CA GLY A 12 -17.37 1.87 12.29
C GLY A 12 -16.92 0.54 11.71
N THR A 13 -17.44 0.15 10.54
CA THR A 13 -17.01 -1.08 9.86
C THR A 13 -15.53 -1.04 9.47
N LEU A 14 -15.04 0.09 8.96
CA LEU A 14 -13.62 0.25 8.63
C LEU A 14 -12.72 0.12 9.87
N LEU A 15 -13.11 0.71 10.99
CA LEU A 15 -12.36 0.60 12.25
C LEU A 15 -12.33 -0.83 12.77
N ILE A 16 -13.44 -1.57 12.68
CA ILE A 16 -13.50 -2.98 13.08
C ILE A 16 -12.60 -3.83 12.19
N GLN A 17 -12.62 -3.60 10.87
CA GLN A 17 -11.76 -4.32 9.94
C GLN A 17 -10.28 -4.06 10.22
N GLU A 18 -9.91 -2.81 10.50
CA GLU A 18 -8.54 -2.44 10.80
C GLU A 18 -8.06 -3.04 12.12
N PHE A 19 -8.92 -3.03 13.16
CA PHE A 19 -8.65 -3.68 14.43
C PHE A 19 -8.45 -5.20 14.28
N LEU A 20 -9.36 -5.89 13.58
CA LEU A 20 -9.23 -7.33 13.33
C LEU A 20 -7.97 -7.66 12.52
N ARG A 21 -7.59 -6.80 11.58
CA ARG A 21 -6.35 -6.94 10.80
C ARG A 21 -5.13 -6.83 11.71
N GLN A 22 -5.14 -5.90 12.66
CA GLN A 22 -4.07 -5.74 13.63
C GLN A 22 -3.97 -6.93 14.58
N GLU A 23 -5.09 -7.35 15.20
CA GLU A 23 -5.13 -8.53 16.07
C GLU A 23 -4.69 -9.80 15.33
N PHE A 24 -5.06 -9.95 14.06
CA PHE A 24 -4.60 -11.05 13.22
C PHE A 24 -3.08 -11.02 12.98
N LEU A 25 -2.51 -9.83 12.73
CA LEU A 25 -1.06 -9.66 12.57
C LEU A 25 -0.30 -9.96 13.88
N GLU A 26 -0.85 -9.56 15.02
CA GLU A 26 -0.27 -9.78 16.36
C GLU A 26 -0.39 -11.25 16.79
N ALA A 27 -1.55 -11.88 16.59
CA ALA A 27 -1.83 -13.26 16.99
C ALA A 27 -1.08 -14.30 16.16
N MET A 28 -0.80 -14.02 14.88
CA MET A 28 -0.14 -15.01 14.02
C MET A 28 1.37 -15.14 14.24
N GLY A 29 2.02 -14.27 15.03
CA GLY A 29 3.47 -14.32 15.21
C GLY A 29 4.18 -14.54 13.87
N THR A 30 3.74 -13.83 12.81
CA THR A 30 3.97 -14.28 11.43
C THR A 30 5.46 -14.39 11.17
N GLU A 31 5.94 -15.60 10.97
CA GLU A 31 7.33 -15.86 10.65
C GLU A 31 7.69 -15.06 9.39
N VAL A 32 8.61 -14.11 9.52
CA VAL A 32 9.06 -13.28 8.40
C VAL A 32 9.93 -14.18 7.53
N MET A 33 9.40 -14.60 6.39
CA MET A 33 10.11 -15.47 5.47
C MET A 33 11.03 -14.64 4.59
N LYS A 34 12.24 -14.37 5.08
CA LYS A 34 13.23 -13.61 4.34
C LYS A 34 13.76 -14.42 3.18
N ARG A 35 13.76 -13.81 2.00
CA ARG A 35 14.44 -14.32 0.81
C ARG A 35 15.29 -13.20 0.22
N ARG A 36 16.28 -13.57 -0.59
CA ARG A 36 17.03 -12.60 -1.38
C ARG A 36 16.11 -12.04 -2.47
N VAL A 37 15.91 -10.73 -2.46
CA VAL A 37 15.01 -10.00 -3.37
C VAL A 37 15.80 -8.90 -4.07
N ASP A 38 15.57 -8.72 -5.37
CA ASP A 38 15.95 -7.47 -6.06
C ASP A 38 14.85 -6.44 -5.83
N LEU A 39 15.11 -5.49 -4.94
CA LEU A 39 14.16 -4.46 -4.55
C LEU A 39 13.78 -3.54 -5.71
N VAL A 40 14.72 -3.25 -6.61
CA VAL A 40 14.46 -2.32 -7.70
C VAL A 40 13.47 -2.95 -8.68
N ALA A 41 13.74 -4.18 -9.09
CA ALA A 41 12.82 -4.93 -9.94
C ALA A 41 11.45 -5.13 -9.27
N THR A 42 11.44 -5.54 -8.00
CA THR A 42 10.20 -5.85 -7.26
C THR A 42 9.30 -4.63 -7.10
N ILE A 43 9.85 -3.47 -6.72
CA ILE A 43 9.08 -2.24 -6.60
C ILE A 43 8.65 -1.73 -7.98
N GLY A 44 9.52 -1.86 -8.99
CA GLY A 44 9.19 -1.50 -10.37
C GLY A 44 7.95 -2.22 -10.87
N THR A 45 7.94 -3.55 -10.82
CA THR A 45 6.78 -4.37 -11.23
C THR A 45 5.53 -4.02 -10.44
N PHE A 46 5.66 -3.81 -9.13
CA PHE A 46 4.52 -3.43 -8.30
C PHE A 46 3.94 -2.04 -8.66
N LEU A 47 4.78 -1.07 -8.98
CA LEU A 47 4.34 0.28 -9.35
C LEU A 47 3.74 0.35 -10.76
N GLU A 48 4.02 -0.60 -11.64
CA GLU A 48 3.41 -0.65 -12.98
C GLU A 48 1.87 -0.70 -12.90
N GLU A 49 1.31 -1.43 -11.93
CA GLU A 49 -0.13 -1.48 -11.70
C GLU A 49 -0.71 -0.09 -11.36
N TYR A 50 -0.01 0.67 -10.52
CA TYR A 50 -0.41 2.03 -10.16
C TYR A 50 -0.23 3.02 -11.32
N GLN A 51 0.81 2.84 -12.14
CA GLN A 51 1.03 3.66 -13.33
C GLN A 51 -0.08 3.46 -14.37
N GLN A 52 -0.60 2.24 -14.52
CA GLN A 52 -1.73 1.95 -15.40
C GLN A 52 -3.03 2.62 -14.93
N THR A 53 -3.18 2.84 -13.62
CA THR A 53 -4.37 3.50 -13.04
C THR A 53 -4.27 5.04 -13.01
N GLN A 54 -3.19 5.64 -13.52
CA GLN A 54 -3.00 7.10 -13.57
C GLN A 54 -4.14 7.84 -14.28
N GLN A 55 -4.65 7.27 -15.38
CA GLN A 55 -5.75 7.88 -16.14
C GLN A 55 -7.07 7.87 -15.36
N ILE A 56 -7.24 6.91 -14.45
CA ILE A 56 -8.44 6.75 -13.64
C ILE A 56 -8.35 7.63 -12.39
N THR A 57 -7.16 7.70 -11.77
CA THR A 57 -6.93 8.41 -10.52
C THR A 57 -6.64 9.91 -10.71
N GLY A 58 -6.24 10.33 -11.92
CA GLY A 58 -5.82 11.70 -12.20
C GLY A 58 -4.51 12.08 -11.50
N LYS A 59 -3.76 11.11 -10.96
CA LYS A 59 -2.48 11.29 -10.28
C LYS A 59 -1.34 10.81 -11.17
N THR A 60 -0.16 11.38 -10.96
CA THR A 60 1.07 10.93 -11.64
C THR A 60 1.93 10.13 -10.65
N PHE A 61 2.47 9.01 -11.12
CA PHE A 61 3.39 8.17 -10.36
C PHE A 61 4.76 8.16 -11.05
N HIS A 62 5.79 8.52 -10.30
CA HIS A 62 7.17 8.49 -10.75
C HIS A 62 7.94 7.43 -9.97
N TYR A 63 8.58 6.50 -10.70
CA TYR A 63 9.53 5.56 -10.12
C TYR A 63 10.95 5.93 -10.53
N LEU A 64 11.73 6.39 -9.56
CA LEU A 64 13.08 6.93 -9.76
C LEU A 64 14.08 6.19 -8.84
N PRO A 65 14.45 4.95 -9.17
CA PRO A 65 15.40 4.20 -8.34
C PRO A 65 16.79 4.85 -8.41
N GLY A 66 17.44 5.01 -7.24
CA GLY A 66 18.79 5.59 -7.17
C GLY A 66 19.92 4.65 -7.62
N LYS A 67 19.60 3.38 -7.86
CA LYS A 67 20.51 2.33 -8.36
C LYS A 67 19.72 1.37 -9.25
N GLU A 68 20.39 0.70 -10.20
CA GLU A 68 19.75 -0.28 -11.09
C GLU A 68 19.30 -1.54 -10.36
N THR A 69 20.06 -1.98 -9.36
CA THR A 69 19.74 -3.19 -8.58
C THR A 69 20.08 -2.98 -7.11
N ILE A 70 19.23 -3.51 -6.23
CA ILE A 70 19.46 -3.54 -4.79
C ILE A 70 19.01 -4.90 -4.27
N TYR A 71 19.95 -5.78 -3.95
CA TYR A 71 19.64 -7.06 -3.32
C TYR A 71 19.53 -6.93 -1.81
N MET A 72 18.44 -7.41 -1.23
CA MET A 72 18.21 -7.42 0.22
C MET A 72 17.51 -8.71 0.66
N GLU A 73 17.77 -9.15 1.89
CA GLU A 73 17.03 -10.23 2.54
C GLU A 73 15.78 -9.68 3.25
N LEU A 74 14.61 -9.95 2.69
CA LEU A 74 13.33 -9.48 3.21
C LEU A 74 12.19 -10.42 2.81
N ASP A 75 11.06 -10.28 3.49
CA ASP A 75 9.78 -10.87 3.10
C ASP A 75 9.08 -9.92 2.14
N ASP A 76 9.06 -10.29 0.86
CA ASP A 76 8.56 -9.45 -0.22
C ASP A 76 7.05 -9.22 -0.11
N ASN A 77 6.29 -10.23 0.30
CA ASN A 77 4.85 -10.12 0.45
C ASN A 77 4.50 -9.08 1.52
N LYS A 78 5.18 -9.15 2.67
CA LYS A 78 5.02 -8.15 3.75
C LYS A 78 5.51 -6.77 3.32
N PHE A 79 6.59 -6.71 2.56
CA PHE A 79 7.13 -5.44 2.07
C PHE A 79 6.18 -4.76 1.08
N ILE A 80 5.62 -5.50 0.11
CA ILE A 80 4.60 -5.00 -0.81
C ILE A 80 3.34 -4.54 -0.05
N GLN A 81 2.94 -5.24 1.03
CA GLN A 81 1.84 -4.79 1.88
C GLN A 81 2.12 -3.41 2.52
N VAL A 82 3.35 -3.18 3.01
CA VAL A 82 3.75 -1.86 3.54
C VAL A 82 3.67 -0.80 2.45
N LEU A 83 4.20 -1.08 1.26
CA LEU A 83 4.15 -0.13 0.14
C LEU A 83 2.71 0.21 -0.29
N ASN A 84 1.82 -0.78 -0.37
CA ASN A 84 0.41 -0.58 -0.65
C ASN A 84 -0.24 0.41 0.34
N ASN A 85 0.05 0.27 1.64
CA ASN A 85 -0.49 1.18 2.65
C ASN A 85 0.04 2.60 2.47
N LEU A 86 1.33 2.75 2.15
CA LEU A 86 1.94 4.07 1.91
C LEU A 86 1.36 4.73 0.65
N ILE A 87 1.20 3.98 -0.44
CA ILE A 87 0.64 4.49 -1.69
C ILE A 87 -0.83 4.84 -1.55
N SER A 88 -1.63 4.00 -0.90
CA SER A 88 -3.04 4.29 -0.61
C SER A 88 -3.20 5.59 0.16
N ASN A 89 -2.34 5.81 1.16
CA ASN A 89 -2.29 7.09 1.87
C ASN A 89 -1.89 8.24 0.95
N ALA A 90 -0.86 8.08 0.12
CA ALA A 90 -0.45 9.10 -0.84
C ALA A 90 -1.60 9.48 -1.79
N LEU A 91 -2.31 8.49 -2.36
CA LEU A 91 -3.48 8.71 -3.22
C LEU A 91 -4.59 9.48 -2.51
N LYS A 92 -4.87 9.14 -1.25
CA LYS A 92 -5.91 9.79 -0.43
C LYS A 92 -5.59 11.24 -0.10
N PHE A 93 -4.32 11.57 0.10
CA PHE A 93 -3.90 12.88 0.62
C PHE A 93 -3.24 13.79 -0.43
N THR A 94 -2.91 13.28 -1.61
CA THR A 94 -2.40 14.10 -2.72
C THR A 94 -3.57 14.82 -3.38
N PRO A 95 -3.59 16.17 -3.46
CA PRO A 95 -4.64 16.93 -4.13
C PRO A 95 -4.69 16.66 -5.63
N ASP A 96 -5.83 16.87 -6.28
CA ASP A 96 -5.95 16.75 -7.74
C ASP A 96 -5.08 17.82 -8.42
N GLY A 97 -4.31 17.41 -9.43
CA GLY A 97 -3.36 18.28 -10.13
C GLY A 97 -2.00 18.48 -9.45
N ALA A 98 -1.76 17.90 -8.27
CA ALA A 98 -0.41 17.75 -7.73
C ALA A 98 0.36 16.68 -8.54
N ARG A 99 1.60 17.00 -8.91
CA ARG A 99 2.51 16.12 -9.67
C ARG A 99 3.50 15.41 -8.76
#